data_AF-A0A453HT91-F1
#
_entry.id   AF-A0A453HT91-F1
#
_cell.length_a   1.000
_cell.length_b   1.000
_cell.length_c   1.000
_cell.angle_alpha   90.00
_cell.angle_beta   90.00
_cell.angle_gamma   90.00
#
_symmetry.space_group_name_H-M   'P 1'
#
loop_
_entity.id
_entity.type
_entity.pdbx_description
1 polymer ?
#
loop_
_entity_poly.entity_id
_entity_poly.type
_entity_poly.pdbx_seq_one_letter_code
_entity_poly.pdbx_strand_id
1 'polypeptide(L)'
;MGAVRALRNMDEDEVFSYAKQIAAPYDLVMQTKQLGRLPVVQFAAGGVATPADAALMMQLGCDGVFVGSGIFKSGDPARRARAIVQAVTHYSDPEILANVSAGLGEAMSRSG
;
A
#
# COMPACT_ATOMS: atom_id res chain seq x y z
N MET A 1 -5.74 -4.04 -5.46
CA MET A 1 -6.59 -5.08 -4.83
C MET A 1 -7.63 -5.70 -5.78
N GLY A 2 -7.31 -5.90 -7.08
CA GLY A 2 -8.30 -6.38 -8.06
C GLY A 2 -8.81 -7.80 -7.82
N ALA A 3 -7.90 -8.72 -7.46
CA ALA A 3 -8.24 -10.13 -7.24
C ALA A 3 -9.22 -10.34 -6.06
N VAL A 4 -9.03 -9.63 -4.95
CA VAL A 4 -9.95 -9.70 -3.80
C VAL A 4 -11.33 -9.16 -4.16
N ARG A 5 -11.40 -8.07 -4.94
CA ARG A 5 -12.67 -7.52 -5.42
C ARG A 5 -13.39 -8.49 -6.36
N ALA A 6 -12.65 -9.17 -7.24
CA ALA A 6 -13.20 -10.20 -8.12
C ALA A 6 -13.72 -11.39 -7.30
N LEU A 7 -12.92 -11.92 -6.38
CA LEU A 7 -13.29 -13.02 -5.48
C LEU A 7 -14.54 -12.70 -4.64
N ARG A 8 -14.65 -11.47 -4.12
CA ARG A 8 -15.82 -11.03 -3.36
C ARG A 8 -17.11 -11.18 -4.16
N ASN A 9 -17.08 -10.89 -5.46
CA ASN A 9 -18.24 -10.92 -6.35
C ASN A 9 -18.41 -12.25 -7.13
N MET A 10 -17.46 -13.18 -7.01
CA MET A 10 -17.51 -14.51 -7.64
C MET A 10 -18.65 -15.36 -7.06
N ASP A 11 -19.25 -16.26 -7.84
CA ASP A 11 -20.25 -17.18 -7.28
C ASP A 11 -19.57 -18.20 -6.34
N GLU A 12 -20.27 -18.63 -5.28
CA GLU A 12 -19.67 -19.53 -4.27
C GLU A 12 -19.17 -20.84 -4.87
N ASP A 13 -19.90 -21.38 -5.85
CA ASP A 13 -19.55 -22.61 -6.56
C ASP A 13 -18.24 -22.49 -7.37
N GLU A 14 -17.86 -21.27 -7.76
CA GLU A 14 -16.62 -21.01 -8.52
C GLU A 14 -15.39 -20.85 -7.62
N VAL A 15 -15.59 -20.60 -6.31
CA VAL A 15 -14.51 -20.31 -5.35
C VAL A 15 -13.52 -21.47 -5.24
N PHE A 16 -14.01 -22.72 -5.30
CA PHE A 16 -13.16 -23.90 -5.23
C PHE A 16 -12.18 -23.97 -6.42
N SER A 17 -12.69 -23.71 -7.63
CA SER A 17 -11.88 -23.67 -8.85
C SER A 17 -10.84 -22.54 -8.80
N TYR A 18 -11.25 -21.36 -8.32
CA TYR A 18 -10.35 -20.23 -8.14
C TYR A 18 -9.24 -20.52 -7.13
N ALA A 19 -9.57 -21.10 -5.97
CA ALA A 19 -8.60 -21.50 -4.95
C ALA A 19 -7.55 -22.48 -5.52
N LYS A 20 -7.99 -23.46 -6.32
CA LYS A 20 -7.10 -24.39 -7.02
C LYS A 20 -6.20 -23.67 -8.04
N GLN A 21 -6.75 -22.73 -8.81
CA GLN A 21 -5.99 -21.98 -9.83
C GLN A 21 -4.85 -21.16 -9.22
N ILE A 22 -5.09 -20.49 -8.09
CA ILE A 22 -4.07 -19.69 -7.40
C ILE A 22 -3.21 -20.51 -6.43
N ALA A 23 -3.43 -21.82 -6.35
CA ALA A 23 -2.79 -22.74 -5.43
C ALA A 23 -2.86 -22.28 -3.95
N ALA A 24 -4.05 -21.84 -3.51
CA ALA A 24 -4.28 -21.39 -2.15
C ALA A 24 -5.27 -22.29 -1.39
N PRO A 25 -5.16 -22.38 -0.04
CA PRO A 25 -6.11 -23.13 0.77
C PRO A 25 -7.54 -22.58 0.63
N TYR A 26 -8.48 -23.46 0.33
CA TYR A 26 -9.88 -23.09 0.09
C TYR A 26 -10.48 -22.28 1.25
N ASP A 27 -10.27 -22.71 2.50
CA ASP A 27 -10.85 -22.05 3.67
C ASP A 27 -10.37 -20.59 3.82
N LEU A 28 -9.10 -20.32 3.51
CA LEU A 28 -8.55 -18.96 3.54
C LEU A 28 -9.10 -18.09 2.40
N VAL A 29 -9.31 -18.69 1.22
CA VAL A 29 -9.94 -18.00 0.09
C VAL A 29 -11.39 -17.66 0.43
N MET A 30 -12.14 -18.60 1.03
CA MET A 30 -13.52 -18.37 1.44
C MET A 30 -13.61 -17.32 2.55
N GLN A 31 -12.71 -17.35 3.54
CA GLN A 31 -12.61 -16.30 4.55
C GLN A 31 -12.32 -14.93 3.93
N THR A 32 -11.39 -14.87 2.98
CA THR A 32 -11.06 -13.62 2.25
C THR A 32 -12.27 -13.10 1.47
N LYS A 33 -13.05 -13.99 0.85
CA LYS A 33 -14.31 -13.64 0.15
C LYS A 33 -15.32 -13.03 1.11
N GLN A 34 -15.60 -13.70 2.23
CA GLN A 34 -16.56 -13.26 3.25
C GLN A 34 -16.18 -11.90 3.85
N LEU A 35 -14.89 -11.70 4.12
CA LEU A 35 -14.37 -10.43 4.65
C LEU A 35 -14.29 -9.32 3.60
N GLY A 36 -14.17 -9.66 2.31
CA GLY A 36 -13.89 -8.71 1.23
C GLY A 36 -12.50 -8.06 1.32
N ARG A 37 -11.61 -8.60 2.17
CA ARG A 37 -10.20 -8.22 2.38
C ARG A 37 -9.42 -9.43 2.88
N LEU A 38 -8.09 -9.35 2.85
CA LEU A 38 -7.26 -10.39 3.47
C LEU A 38 -7.51 -10.45 4.99
N PRO A 39 -7.43 -11.63 5.61
CA PRO A 39 -7.63 -11.81 7.06
C PRO A 39 -6.42 -11.35 7.89
N VAL A 40 -5.55 -10.53 7.31
CA VAL A 40 -4.34 -9.99 7.93
C VAL A 40 -4.17 -8.52 7.52
N VAL A 41 -3.27 -7.85 8.21
CA VAL A 41 -2.83 -6.49 7.88
C VAL A 41 -1.96 -6.52 6.62
N GLN A 42 -2.26 -5.66 5.64
CA GLN A 42 -1.57 -5.61 4.36
C GLN A 42 -0.83 -4.29 4.16
N PHE A 43 0.50 -4.32 4.31
CA PHE A 43 1.36 -3.16 4.08
C PHE A 43 1.92 -3.15 2.65
N ALA A 44 2.08 -1.96 2.08
CA ALA A 44 2.91 -1.75 0.90
C ALA A 44 4.40 -1.73 1.29
N ALA A 45 5.26 -2.29 0.47
CA ALA A 45 6.71 -2.25 0.70
C ALA A 45 7.47 -2.17 -0.63
N GLY A 46 8.61 -1.47 -0.62
CA GLY A 46 9.49 -1.33 -1.76
C GLY A 46 9.15 -0.13 -2.65
N GLY A 47 10.14 0.72 -2.94
CA GLY A 47 9.99 1.83 -3.88
C GLY A 47 9.28 3.09 -3.36
N VAL A 48 8.73 3.08 -2.14
CA VAL A 48 8.14 4.27 -1.50
C VAL A 48 9.26 5.27 -1.16
N ALA A 49 9.31 6.40 -1.87
CA ALA A 49 10.38 7.40 -1.70
C ALA A 49 9.85 8.82 -1.44
N THR A 50 8.58 9.08 -1.75
CA THR A 50 7.93 10.38 -1.60
C THR A 50 6.66 10.27 -0.75
N PRO A 51 6.21 11.39 -0.14
CA PRO A 51 4.90 11.46 0.50
C PRO A 51 3.75 11.05 -0.44
N ALA A 52 3.83 11.41 -1.72
CA ALA A 52 2.84 11.05 -2.73
C ALA A 52 2.77 9.53 -2.95
N ASP A 53 3.91 8.84 -3.01
CA ASP A 53 3.94 7.37 -3.12
C ASP A 53 3.25 6.72 -1.92
N ALA A 54 3.57 7.21 -0.72
CA ALA A 54 2.99 6.69 0.51
C ALA A 54 1.47 6.88 0.55
N ALA A 55 0.99 8.09 0.23
CA ALA A 55 -0.44 8.40 0.17
C ALA A 55 -1.16 7.57 -0.90
N LEU A 56 -0.55 7.38 -2.07
CA LEU A 56 -1.09 6.53 -3.14
C LEU A 56 -1.31 5.10 -2.66
N MET A 57 -0.36 4.51 -1.94
CA MET A 57 -0.52 3.15 -1.41
C MET A 57 -1.67 3.05 -0.41
N MET A 58 -1.85 4.06 0.44
CA MET A 58 -3.01 4.12 1.35
C MET A 58 -4.33 4.24 0.57
N GLN A 59 -4.40 5.10 -0.46
CA GLN A 59 -5.58 5.25 -1.32
C GLN A 59 -5.92 3.96 -2.10
N LEU A 60 -4.91 3.14 -2.43
CA LEU A 60 -5.10 1.82 -3.05
C LEU A 60 -5.58 0.74 -2.06
N GLY A 61 -5.75 1.10 -0.78
CA GLY A 61 -6.36 0.28 0.27
C GLY A 61 -5.36 -0.39 1.21
N CYS A 62 -4.06 -0.08 1.15
CA CYS A 62 -3.09 -0.64 2.08
C CYS A 62 -3.35 -0.16 3.53
N ASP A 63 -3.07 -1.02 4.50
CA ASP A 63 -3.19 -0.70 5.92
C ASP A 63 -1.97 0.09 6.44
N GLY A 64 -0.92 0.22 5.62
CA GLY A 64 0.31 0.95 5.95
C GLY A 64 1.38 0.82 4.87
N VAL A 65 2.53 1.47 5.08
CA VAL A 65 3.68 1.43 4.16
C VAL A 65 4.98 1.18 4.92
N PHE A 66 5.86 0.36 4.34
CA PHE A 66 7.25 0.21 4.76
C PHE A 66 8.16 1.10 3.92
N VAL A 67 9.03 1.83 4.61
CA VAL A 67 10.00 2.72 3.98
C VAL A 67 11.39 2.42 4.51
N GLY A 68 12.35 2.26 3.60
CA GLY A 68 13.75 1.99 3.93
C GLY A 68 14.65 3.06 3.35
N SER A 69 15.39 2.71 2.30
CA SER A 69 16.35 3.59 1.63
C SER A 69 15.75 4.92 1.17
N GLY A 70 14.44 4.99 0.89
CA GLY A 70 13.74 6.21 0.46
C GLY A 70 13.88 7.38 1.43
N ILE A 71 14.02 7.08 2.72
CA ILE A 71 14.29 8.06 3.77
C ILE A 71 15.79 8.30 3.91
N PHE A 72 16.56 7.23 4.14
CA PHE A 72 17.97 7.33 4.56
C PHE A 72 18.95 7.74 3.46
N LYS A 73 18.59 7.58 2.18
CA LYS A 73 19.39 8.02 1.03
C LYS A 73 18.91 9.35 0.43
N SER A 74 18.18 10.16 1.20
CA SER A 74 17.68 11.46 0.76
C SER A 74 18.51 12.62 1.35
N GLY A 75 18.33 13.82 0.79
CA GLY A 75 19.06 15.02 1.26
C GLY A 75 18.74 15.45 2.70
N ASP A 76 17.53 15.15 3.20
CA ASP A 76 17.14 15.37 4.61
C ASP A 76 16.24 14.21 5.09
N PRO A 77 16.85 13.15 5.67
CA PRO A 77 16.12 11.97 6.12
C PRO A 77 15.09 12.28 7.21
N ALA A 78 15.38 13.17 8.15
CA ALA A 78 14.49 13.46 9.27
C ALA A 78 13.23 14.19 8.79
N ARG A 79 13.39 15.20 7.93
CA ARG A 79 12.26 15.90 7.32
C ARG A 79 11.45 14.98 6.43
N ARG A 80 12.10 14.14 5.61
CA ARG A 80 11.41 13.19 4.73
C ARG A 80 10.63 12.13 5.51
N ALA A 81 11.20 11.58 6.58
CA ALA A 81 10.50 10.64 7.45
C ALA A 81 9.23 11.26 8.04
N ARG A 82 9.32 12.49 8.58
CA ARG A 82 8.14 13.22 9.08
C ARG A 82 7.10 13.44 7.99
N ALA A 83 7.51 13.86 6.80
CA ALA A 83 6.61 14.08 5.67
C ALA A 83 5.87 12.81 5.25
N ILE A 84 6.56 11.66 5.21
CA ILE A 84 5.95 10.36 4.89
C ILE A 84 4.94 9.95 5.98
N VAL A 85 5.28 10.10 7.26
CA VAL A 85 4.35 9.79 8.36
C VAL A 85 3.08 10.64 8.27
N GLN A 86 3.23 11.94 8.01
CA GLN A 86 2.09 12.84 7.81
C GLN A 86 1.26 12.45 6.59
N ALA A 87 1.89 12.09 5.48
CA ALA A 87 1.18 11.66 4.27
C ALA A 87 0.41 10.36 4.45
N VAL A 88 0.93 9.40 5.20
CA VAL A 88 0.20 8.17 5.55
C VAL A 88 -1.00 8.48 6.46
N THR A 89 -0.84 9.44 7.38
CA THR A 89 -1.91 9.82 8.31
C THR A 89 -3.04 10.61 7.60
N HIS A 90 -2.68 11.45 6.65
CA HIS A 90 -3.58 12.39 5.95
C HIS A 90 -3.67 12.09 4.44
N TYR A 91 -3.65 10.82 4.06
CA TYR A 91 -3.52 10.41 2.65
C TYR A 91 -4.69 10.85 1.74
N SER A 92 -5.80 11.27 2.30
CA SER A 92 -6.98 11.78 1.57
C SER A 92 -7.08 13.30 1.53
N ASP A 93 -6.17 14.03 2.18
CA ASP A 93 -6.15 15.48 2.23
C ASP A 93 -5.11 16.04 1.22
N PRO A 94 -5.53 16.53 0.04
CA PRO A 94 -4.61 17.00 -0.98
C PRO A 94 -3.82 18.24 -0.55
N GLU A 95 -4.36 19.09 0.34
CA GLU A 95 -3.67 20.30 0.81
C GLU A 95 -2.53 19.92 1.76
N ILE A 96 -2.78 19.01 2.70
CA ILE A 96 -1.72 18.48 3.58
C ILE A 96 -0.65 17.78 2.74
N LEU A 97 -1.05 16.95 1.77
CA LEU A 97 -0.11 16.24 0.90
C LEU A 97 0.80 17.19 0.11
N ALA A 98 0.24 18.27 -0.44
CA ALA A 98 1.02 19.29 -1.15
C ALA A 98 2.01 19.98 -0.19
N ASN A 99 1.55 20.37 1.01
CA ASN A 99 2.36 21.05 2.00
C ASN A 99 3.53 20.17 2.50
N VAL A 100 3.28 18.90 2.84
CA VAL A 100 4.33 18.00 3.34
C VAL A 100 5.31 17.56 2.25
N SER A 101 4.90 17.64 0.98
CA SER A 101 5.77 17.37 -0.18
C SER A 101 6.69 18.54 -0.52
N ALA A 102 6.43 19.74 0.00
CA ALA A 102 7.19 20.94 -0.33
C ALA A 102 8.56 20.99 0.38
N GLY A 103 9.58 21.39 -0.39
CA GLY A 103 10.92 21.67 0.13
C GLY A 103 11.65 20.46 0.73
N LEU A 104 11.34 19.24 0.25
CA LEU A 104 11.98 18.01 0.71
C LEU A 104 13.37 17.71 0.09
N GLY A 105 13.84 18.58 -0.80
CA GLY A 105 15.07 18.38 -1.57
C GLY A 105 14.99 17.15 -2.49
N GLU A 106 16.14 16.70 -2.97
CA GLU A 106 16.20 15.54 -3.87
C GLU A 106 15.73 14.26 -3.17
N ALA A 107 14.85 13.54 -3.86
CA ALA A 107 14.51 12.17 -3.52
C ALA A 107 15.69 11.23 -3.83
N MET A 108 15.62 9.99 -3.34
CA MET A 108 16.63 8.98 -3.65
C MET A 108 16.88 8.91 -5.17
N SER A 109 18.12 9.09 -5.60
CA SER A 109 18.54 8.76 -6.97
C SER A 109 18.43 7.25 -7.15
N ARG A 110 17.59 6.78 -8.08
CA ARG A 110 17.62 5.38 -8.51
C ARG A 110 18.98 5.11 -9.16
N SER A 111 19.83 4.32 -8.50
CA SER A 111 20.93 3.66 -9.19
C SER A 111 20.30 2.62 -10.12
N GLY A 112 20.45 2.83 -11.43
CA GLY A 112 20.14 1.82 -12.45
C GLY A 112 21.03 0.59 -12.31
#